data_AF-A0A1W9J4W8-F1
#
_entry.id   AF-A0A1W9J4W8-F1
#
_cell.length_a   1.000
_cell.length_b   1.000
_cell.length_c   1.000
_cell.angle_alpha   90.00
_cell.angle_beta   90.00
_cell.angle_gamma   90.00
#
_symmetry.space_group_name_H-M   'P 1'
#
loop_
_entity.id
_entity.type
_entity.pdbx_description
1 polymer ?
#
loop_
_entity_poly.entity_id
_entity_poly.type
_entity_poly.pdbx_seq_one_letter_code
_entity_poly.pdbx_strand_id
1 'polypeptide(L)'
;MPPDRIDPLVNYKRFHQLSDEFTNVWKQLQALYLDAAAGFVLVRAHVEQEQSTSRAYVQGSELDSEEFQDTLMFTYDRIFSESFCTSGIHNAKQGEVKARNAPDGANFIILGQLCLVSFYDFWNEYLRREYVVAKGKLDPNEKDHELVKRAVKEHASHDLWGDISQLRRSIVHHRGFAVSEVTQCRLIKWFQPGDSIALNPDRMRTLFLALLKFRNELFKEQFPEPYIQLQARAIF
;
A
#
# COMPACT_ATOMS: atom_id res chain seq x y z
N MET A 1 11.95 41.68 -8.07
CA MET A 1 11.25 41.01 -9.20
C MET A 1 9.76 41.11 -8.94
N PRO A 2 8.93 41.47 -9.93
CA PRO A 2 7.54 41.79 -9.67
C PRO A 2 6.71 40.53 -9.33
N PRO A 3 5.67 40.66 -8.47
CA PRO A 3 4.78 39.58 -8.03
C PRO A 3 3.81 39.04 -9.11
N ASP A 4 3.93 39.47 -10.37
CA ASP A 4 3.00 39.20 -11.48
C ASP A 4 3.08 37.78 -12.10
N ARG A 5 3.64 36.79 -11.40
CA ARG A 5 3.80 35.41 -11.93
C ARG A 5 3.01 34.35 -11.16
N ILE A 6 2.14 34.73 -10.24
CA ILE A 6 1.28 33.78 -9.53
C ILE A 6 -0.01 33.64 -10.33
N ASP A 7 -0.26 32.44 -10.88
CA ASP A 7 -1.54 32.13 -11.56
C ASP A 7 -2.69 32.29 -10.55
N PRO A 8 -3.61 33.26 -10.75
CA PRO A 8 -4.69 33.54 -9.82
C PRO A 8 -5.76 32.44 -9.81
N LEU A 9 -5.78 31.54 -10.80
CA LEU A 9 -6.73 30.43 -10.87
C LEU A 9 -6.28 29.24 -10.01
N VAL A 10 -4.99 29.17 -9.65
CA VAL A 10 -4.43 28.07 -8.87
C VAL A 10 -4.62 28.32 -7.37
N ASN A 11 -5.25 27.36 -6.69
CA ASN A 11 -5.46 27.40 -5.26
C ASN A 11 -4.32 26.71 -4.50
N TYR A 12 -3.21 27.43 -4.32
CA TYR A 12 -2.01 26.94 -3.61
C TYR A 12 -2.30 26.52 -2.16
N LYS A 13 -3.22 27.21 -1.47
CA LYS A 13 -3.65 26.82 -0.12
C LYS A 13 -4.34 25.46 -0.13
N ARG A 14 -5.16 25.18 -1.15
CA ARG A 14 -5.80 23.87 -1.31
C ARG A 14 -4.76 22.79 -1.58
N PHE A 15 -3.71 23.04 -2.37
CA PHE A 15 -2.62 22.06 -2.54
C PHE A 15 -1.91 21.71 -1.23
N HIS A 16 -1.65 22.69 -0.37
CA HIS A 16 -1.11 22.43 0.96
C HIS A 16 -1.99 21.45 1.76
N GLN A 17 -3.30 21.72 1.79
CA GLN A 17 -4.27 20.84 2.45
C GLN A 17 -4.29 19.43 1.84
N LEU A 18 -4.33 19.32 0.51
CA LEU A 18 -4.33 18.03 -0.18
C LEU A 18 -3.05 17.23 0.08
N SER A 19 -1.89 17.91 0.14
CA SER A 19 -0.62 17.30 0.53
C SER A 19 -0.67 16.75 1.96
N ASP A 20 -1.23 17.50 2.90
CA ASP A 20 -1.35 17.07 4.30
C ASP A 20 -2.34 15.92 4.46
N GLU A 21 -3.49 15.99 3.79
CA GLU A 21 -4.49 14.92 3.75
C GLU A 21 -3.88 13.62 3.17
N PHE A 22 -3.17 13.70 2.05
CA PHE A 22 -2.46 12.56 1.48
C PHE A 22 -1.38 12.03 2.43
N THR A 23 -0.63 12.92 3.09
CA THR A 23 0.39 12.54 4.08
C THR A 23 -0.23 11.77 5.24
N ASN A 24 -1.42 12.16 5.70
CA ASN A 24 -2.12 11.48 6.79
C ASN A 24 -2.58 10.07 6.38
N VAL A 25 -3.17 9.93 5.20
CA VAL A 25 -3.54 8.61 4.64
C VAL A 25 -2.30 7.73 4.49
N TRP A 26 -1.21 8.28 3.96
CA TRP A 26 0.04 7.54 3.79
C TRP A 26 0.60 7.06 5.13
N LYS A 27 0.64 7.91 6.16
CA LYS A 27 1.07 7.52 7.51
C LYS A 27 0.20 6.42 8.10
N GLN A 28 -1.12 6.54 7.98
CA GLN A 28 -2.06 5.56 8.51
C GLN A 28 -1.88 4.19 7.86
N LEU A 29 -1.82 4.15 6.51
CA LEU A 29 -1.65 2.90 5.78
C LEU A 29 -0.25 2.29 5.96
N GLN A 30 0.79 3.13 6.07
CA GLN A 30 2.13 2.63 6.37
C GLN A 30 2.22 2.07 7.79
N ALA A 31 1.66 2.76 8.79
CA ALA A 31 1.63 2.26 10.17
C ALA A 31 0.88 0.93 10.26
N LEU A 32 -0.32 0.85 9.66
CA LEU A 32 -1.08 -0.40 9.57
C LEU A 32 -0.24 -1.53 8.97
N TYR A 33 0.49 -1.25 7.87
CA TYR A 33 1.33 -2.24 7.24
C TYR A 33 2.46 -2.71 8.17
N LEU A 34 3.18 -1.78 8.79
CA LEU A 34 4.32 -2.08 9.66
C LEU A 34 3.91 -2.84 10.92
N ASP A 35 2.84 -2.40 11.58
CA ASP A 35 2.33 -3.01 12.80
C ASP A 35 1.83 -4.43 12.54
N ALA A 36 1.09 -4.64 11.44
CA ALA A 36 0.61 -5.96 11.05
C ALA A 36 1.77 -6.88 10.60
N ALA A 37 2.72 -6.36 9.82
CA ALA A 37 3.92 -7.12 9.42
C ALA A 37 4.74 -7.58 10.63
N ALA A 38 4.95 -6.69 11.61
CA ALA A 38 5.60 -7.04 12.87
C ALA A 38 4.80 -8.11 13.63
N GLY A 39 3.48 -7.97 13.69
CA GLY A 39 2.58 -8.98 14.26
C GLY A 39 2.71 -10.36 13.60
N PHE A 40 2.77 -10.42 12.27
CA PHE A 40 2.96 -11.67 11.54
C PHE A 40 4.29 -12.34 11.90
N VAL A 41 5.38 -11.57 11.95
CA VAL A 41 6.71 -12.08 12.35
C VAL A 41 6.68 -12.61 13.77
N LEU A 42 6.05 -11.89 14.71
CA LEU A 42 5.95 -12.32 16.10
C LEU A 42 5.12 -13.60 16.27
N VAL A 43 3.99 -13.71 15.58
CA VAL A 43 3.16 -14.92 15.59
C VAL A 43 3.95 -16.12 15.04
N ARG A 44 4.67 -15.93 13.92
CA ARG A 44 5.50 -16.98 13.34
C ARG A 44 6.61 -17.41 14.31
N ALA A 45 7.35 -16.45 14.87
CA ALA A 45 8.44 -16.71 15.80
C ALA A 45 7.95 -17.44 17.06
N HIS A 46 6.76 -17.10 17.55
CA HIS A 46 6.13 -17.81 18.66
C HIS A 46 5.92 -19.29 18.34
N VAL A 47 5.34 -19.60 17.17
CA VAL A 47 5.15 -21.00 16.72
C VAL A 47 6.49 -21.72 16.63
N GLU A 48 7.49 -21.13 15.98
CA GLU A 48 8.82 -21.73 15.84
C GLU A 48 9.47 -22.00 17.22
N GLN A 49 9.30 -21.10 18.19
CA GLN A 49 9.79 -21.27 19.56
C GLN A 49 9.05 -22.39 20.30
N GLU A 50 7.73 -22.48 20.17
CA GLU A 50 6.94 -23.56 20.77
C GLU A 50 7.31 -24.93 20.18
N GLN A 51 7.56 -25.00 18.87
CA GLN A 51 8.04 -26.22 18.22
C GLN A 51 9.42 -26.62 18.73
N SER A 52 10.35 -25.66 18.80
CA SER A 52 11.71 -25.91 19.32
C SER A 52 11.67 -26.43 20.77
N THR A 53 10.81 -25.84 21.60
CA THR A 53 10.63 -26.26 23.00
C THR A 53 10.02 -27.66 23.09
N SER A 54 8.96 -27.93 22.33
CA SER A 54 8.30 -29.24 22.30
C SER A 54 9.26 -30.35 21.84
N ARG A 55 10.05 -30.08 20.80
CA ARG A 55 11.04 -31.02 20.25
C ARG A 55 12.15 -31.36 21.23
N ALA A 56 12.60 -30.41 22.04
CA ALA A 56 13.59 -30.67 23.09
C ALA A 56 13.11 -31.69 24.13
N TYR A 57 11.80 -31.78 24.40
CA TYR A 57 11.23 -32.77 25.31
C TYR A 57 11.05 -34.16 24.71
N VAL A 58 10.95 -34.28 23.39
CA VAL A 58 10.66 -35.53 22.68
C VAL A 58 11.83 -35.98 21.80
N GLN A 59 13.03 -35.48 22.10
CA GLN A 59 14.22 -35.65 21.27
C GLN A 59 14.50 -37.13 20.97
N GLY A 60 14.76 -37.45 19.70
CA GLY A 60 15.03 -38.82 19.24
C GLY A 60 13.81 -39.73 19.10
N SER A 61 12.60 -39.20 19.31
CA SER A 61 11.35 -39.88 18.96
C SER A 61 10.85 -39.47 17.56
N GLU A 62 9.82 -40.16 17.07
CA GLU A 62 9.11 -39.78 15.82
C GLU A 62 8.44 -38.39 15.89
N LEU A 63 8.25 -37.85 17.10
CA LEU A 63 7.64 -36.54 17.35
C LEU A 63 8.66 -35.39 17.21
N ASP A 64 9.96 -35.70 17.08
CA ASP A 64 11.08 -34.76 16.93
C ASP A 64 11.33 -34.40 15.45
N SER A 65 10.28 -34.22 14.66
CA SER A 65 10.36 -33.70 13.30
C SER A 65 9.57 -32.40 13.17
N GLU A 66 10.06 -31.48 12.36
CA GLU A 66 9.34 -30.23 12.08
C GLU A 66 8.02 -30.54 11.36
N GLU A 67 8.02 -31.53 10.48
CA GLU A 67 6.86 -32.01 9.76
C GLU A 67 5.76 -32.51 10.72
N PHE A 68 6.12 -33.26 11.77
CA PHE A 68 5.16 -33.68 12.78
C PHE A 68 4.61 -32.48 13.56
N GLN A 69 5.48 -31.59 14.03
CA GLN A 69 5.08 -30.39 14.76
C GLN A 69 4.14 -29.50 13.94
N ASP A 70 4.36 -29.42 12.63
CA ASP A 70 3.50 -28.67 11.70
C ASP A 70 2.09 -29.22 11.58
N THR A 71 1.86 -30.48 11.97
CA THR A 71 0.51 -31.07 12.01
C THR A 71 -0.27 -30.73 13.27
N LEU A 72 0.40 -30.23 14.32
CA LEU A 72 -0.21 -29.91 15.59
C LEU A 72 -1.12 -28.69 15.47
N MET A 73 -2.17 -28.67 16.29
CA MET A 73 -3.11 -27.56 16.35
C MET A 73 -2.43 -26.31 16.94
N PHE A 74 -2.69 -25.17 16.31
CA PHE A 74 -2.30 -23.86 16.83
C PHE A 74 -3.51 -23.19 17.50
N THR A 75 -3.30 -22.62 18.69
CA THR A 75 -4.30 -21.78 19.37
C THR A 75 -3.74 -20.38 19.62
N TYR A 76 -4.62 -19.39 19.57
CA TYR A 76 -4.29 -18.00 19.87
C TYR A 76 -4.36 -17.68 21.38
N ASP A 77 -4.84 -18.60 22.21
CA ASP A 77 -5.02 -18.39 23.66
C ASP A 77 -3.70 -18.09 24.40
N ARG A 78 -2.56 -18.48 23.80
CA ARG A 78 -1.22 -18.21 24.32
C ARG A 78 -0.66 -16.86 23.88
N ILE A 79 -1.27 -16.24 22.87
CA ILE A 79 -0.86 -14.94 22.32
C ILE A 79 -1.73 -13.82 22.88
N PHE A 80 -3.04 -14.03 22.97
CA PHE A 80 -3.95 -13.04 23.54
C PHE A 80 -4.17 -13.26 25.02
N SER A 81 -4.13 -12.18 25.80
CA SER A 81 -4.37 -12.21 27.25
C SER A 81 -5.86 -12.37 27.61
N GLU A 82 -6.76 -12.11 26.66
CA GLU A 82 -8.21 -12.19 26.83
C GLU A 82 -8.78 -13.20 25.83
N SER A 83 -10.00 -13.69 26.11
CA SER A 83 -10.71 -14.59 25.21
C SER A 83 -10.92 -13.89 23.86
N PHE A 84 -10.12 -14.24 22.87
CA PHE A 84 -10.24 -13.74 21.52
C PHE A 84 -11.32 -14.54 20.79
N CYS A 85 -12.01 -13.93 19.83
CA CYS A 85 -13.07 -14.59 19.07
C CYS A 85 -12.47 -15.64 18.12
N THR A 86 -12.17 -16.82 18.65
CA THR A 86 -11.81 -18.00 17.86
C THR A 86 -13.13 -18.63 17.42
N SER A 87 -13.51 -18.41 16.17
CA SER A 87 -14.65 -19.13 15.61
C SER A 87 -14.23 -20.60 15.39
N GLY A 88 -15.16 -21.54 15.60
CA GLY A 88 -14.91 -22.96 15.28
C GLY A 88 -14.66 -23.22 13.77
N ILE A 89 -14.81 -22.20 12.92
CA ILE A 89 -14.47 -22.23 11.50
C ILE A 89 -12.96 -22.10 11.30
N HIS A 90 -12.27 -21.37 12.18
CA HIS A 90 -10.82 -21.16 12.09
C HIS A 90 -10.07 -22.20 12.92
N ASN A 91 -9.76 -23.33 12.30
CA ASN A 91 -8.85 -24.34 12.82
C ASN A 91 -7.57 -24.31 12.00
N ALA A 92 -6.45 -23.89 12.61
CA ALA A 92 -5.18 -23.80 11.93
C ALA A 92 -4.16 -24.74 12.56
N LYS A 93 -3.35 -25.37 11.71
CA LYS A 93 -2.16 -26.10 12.13
C LYS A 93 -0.97 -25.17 12.26
N GLN A 94 0.01 -25.54 13.08
CA GLN A 94 1.22 -24.75 13.27
C GLN A 94 1.96 -24.47 11.94
N GLY A 95 2.07 -25.47 11.06
CA GLY A 95 2.69 -25.30 9.73
C GLY A 95 1.96 -24.27 8.87
N GLU A 96 0.62 -24.26 8.89
CA GLU A 96 -0.19 -23.28 8.16
C GLU A 96 0.03 -21.86 8.70
N VAL A 97 0.15 -21.72 10.03
CA VAL A 97 0.42 -20.44 10.67
C VAL A 97 1.81 -19.92 10.33
N LYS A 98 2.85 -20.78 10.33
CA LYS A 98 4.19 -20.40 9.86
C LYS A 98 4.16 -19.96 8.40
N ALA A 99 3.56 -20.78 7.53
CA ALA A 99 3.53 -20.54 6.08
C ALA A 99 2.82 -19.23 5.72
N ARG A 100 1.64 -18.96 6.29
CA ARG A 100 0.90 -17.74 5.94
C ARG A 100 1.53 -16.46 6.50
N ASN A 101 2.31 -16.55 7.58
CA ASN A 101 3.03 -15.43 8.19
C ASN A 101 4.51 -15.32 7.75
N ALA A 102 4.96 -16.14 6.81
CA ALA A 102 6.25 -15.93 6.16
C ALA A 102 6.25 -14.61 5.36
N PRO A 103 7.42 -13.98 5.09
CA PRO A 103 7.49 -12.72 4.34
C PRO A 103 6.79 -12.75 2.97
N ASP A 104 6.73 -13.90 2.32
CA ASP A 104 6.04 -14.18 1.06
C ASP A 104 4.71 -14.94 1.26
N GLY A 105 4.31 -15.13 2.51
CA GLY A 105 3.09 -15.80 2.92
C GLY A 105 1.82 -15.01 2.62
N ALA A 106 0.69 -15.72 2.65
CA ALA A 106 -0.61 -15.18 2.30
C ALA A 106 -0.99 -13.91 3.09
N ASN A 107 -0.63 -13.80 4.38
CA ASN A 107 -0.98 -12.63 5.18
C ASN A 107 -0.26 -11.37 4.71
N PHE A 108 1.03 -11.46 4.36
CA PHE A 108 1.78 -10.34 3.80
C PHE A 108 1.22 -9.92 2.43
N ILE A 109 0.91 -10.90 1.58
CA ILE A 109 0.33 -10.65 0.26
C ILE A 109 -1.02 -9.93 0.39
N ILE A 110 -1.93 -10.44 1.23
CA ILE A 110 -3.26 -9.84 1.45
C ILE A 110 -3.13 -8.44 2.01
N LEU A 111 -2.28 -8.23 3.02
CA LEU A 111 -2.06 -6.92 3.62
C LEU A 111 -1.53 -5.91 2.58
N GLY A 112 -0.56 -6.31 1.76
CA GLY A 112 -0.03 -5.47 0.71
C GLY A 112 -1.08 -5.11 -0.35
N GLN A 113 -1.91 -6.08 -0.75
CA GLN A 113 -3.02 -5.86 -1.68
C GLN A 113 -4.04 -4.88 -1.11
N LEU A 114 -4.42 -5.04 0.16
CA LEU A 114 -5.33 -4.12 0.85
C LEU A 114 -4.77 -2.70 0.87
N CYS A 115 -3.50 -2.51 1.27
CA CYS A 115 -2.86 -1.19 1.24
C CYS A 115 -2.88 -0.56 -0.15
N LEU A 116 -2.53 -1.31 -1.20
CA LEU A 116 -2.54 -0.81 -2.58
C LEU A 116 -3.94 -0.33 -3.00
N VAL A 117 -4.96 -1.16 -2.75
CA VAL A 117 -6.36 -0.82 -3.06
C VAL A 117 -6.78 0.43 -2.30
N SER A 118 -6.48 0.52 -1.00
CA SER A 118 -6.83 1.70 -0.19
C SER A 118 -6.18 2.99 -0.67
N PHE A 119 -4.90 2.96 -1.08
CA PHE A 119 -4.25 4.13 -1.68
C PHE A 119 -4.93 4.56 -2.98
N TYR A 120 -5.27 3.60 -3.83
CA TYR A 120 -5.94 3.91 -5.09
C TYR A 120 -7.33 4.46 -4.88
N ASP A 121 -8.11 3.91 -3.94
CA ASP A 121 -9.46 4.39 -3.67
C ASP A 121 -9.42 5.83 -3.16
N PHE A 122 -8.49 6.17 -2.26
CA PHE A 122 -8.29 7.58 -1.84
C PHE A 122 -7.93 8.50 -3.01
N TRP A 123 -7.03 8.04 -3.89
CA TRP A 123 -6.69 8.79 -5.09
C TRP A 123 -7.90 8.99 -6.01
N ASN A 124 -8.56 7.89 -6.41
CA ASN A 124 -9.58 7.88 -7.46
C ASN A 124 -10.87 8.58 -7.02
N GLU A 125 -11.33 8.33 -5.79
CA GLU A 125 -12.63 8.82 -5.31
C GLU A 125 -12.57 10.26 -4.79
N TYR A 126 -11.40 10.73 -4.38
CA TYR A 126 -11.26 12.02 -3.72
C TYR A 126 -10.13 12.87 -4.28
N LEU A 127 -8.88 12.50 -4.01
CA LEU A 127 -7.73 13.39 -4.22
C LEU A 127 -7.56 13.81 -5.68
N ARG A 128 -7.85 12.90 -6.62
CA ARG A 128 -7.69 13.14 -8.06
C ARG A 128 -8.58 14.26 -8.57
N ARG A 129 -9.84 14.32 -8.14
CA ARG A 129 -10.77 15.40 -8.51
C ARG A 129 -10.34 16.71 -7.87
N GLU A 130 -10.08 16.68 -6.57
CA GLU A 130 -9.72 17.87 -5.79
C GLU A 130 -8.41 18.49 -6.27
N TYR A 131 -7.46 17.67 -6.75
CA TYR A 131 -6.24 18.14 -7.38
C TYR A 131 -6.51 18.96 -8.65
N VAL A 132 -7.45 18.55 -9.51
CA VAL A 132 -7.83 19.30 -10.71
C VAL A 132 -8.58 20.59 -10.37
N VAL A 133 -9.43 20.56 -9.35
CA VAL A 133 -10.09 21.75 -8.82
C VAL A 133 -9.05 22.74 -8.29
N ALA A 134 -8.06 22.28 -7.53
CA ALA A 134 -6.98 23.11 -7.01
C ALA A 134 -6.12 23.73 -8.12
N LYS A 135 -5.96 23.04 -9.27
CA LYS A 135 -5.32 23.59 -10.48
C LYS A 135 -6.14 24.66 -11.20
N GLY A 136 -7.37 24.95 -10.77
CA GLY A 136 -8.28 25.85 -11.47
C GLY A 136 -8.76 25.30 -12.82
N LYS A 137 -8.76 23.98 -13.01
CA LYS A 137 -9.15 23.32 -14.27
C LYS A 137 -10.55 22.68 -14.23
N LEU A 138 -11.21 22.75 -13.08
CA LEU A 138 -12.56 22.23 -12.87
C LEU A 138 -13.26 23.10 -11.81
N ASP A 139 -14.52 23.47 -12.05
CA ASP A 139 -15.33 24.15 -11.06
C ASP A 139 -15.61 23.20 -9.87
N PRO A 140 -15.41 23.63 -8.60
CA PRO A 140 -15.72 22.81 -7.43
C PRO A 140 -17.16 22.26 -7.39
N ASN A 141 -18.11 22.98 -7.98
CA ASN A 141 -19.53 22.65 -8.02
C ASN A 141 -19.94 21.95 -9.32
N GLU A 142 -19.00 21.62 -10.20
CA GLU A 142 -19.30 20.88 -11.43
C GLU A 142 -19.89 19.50 -11.11
N LYS A 143 -21.00 19.19 -11.77
CA LYS A 143 -21.78 17.94 -11.62
C LYS A 143 -21.87 17.15 -12.93
N ASP A 144 -21.50 17.73 -14.07
CA ASP A 144 -21.45 16.99 -15.33
C ASP A 144 -20.34 15.93 -15.26
N HIS A 145 -20.77 14.67 -15.20
CA HIS A 145 -19.90 13.52 -15.08
C HIS A 145 -18.89 13.42 -16.23
N GLU A 146 -19.28 13.72 -17.47
CA GLU A 146 -18.40 13.59 -18.62
C GLU A 146 -17.36 14.73 -18.66
N LEU A 147 -17.74 15.93 -18.21
CA LEU A 147 -16.81 17.04 -18.06
C LEU A 147 -15.79 16.75 -16.97
N VAL A 148 -16.23 16.32 -15.78
CA VAL A 148 -15.35 15.92 -14.67
C VAL A 148 -14.36 14.85 -15.11
N LYS A 149 -14.85 13.79 -15.76
CA LYS A 149 -14.03 12.68 -16.24
C LYS A 149 -12.96 13.13 -17.24
N ARG A 150 -13.32 14.04 -18.16
CA ARG A 150 -12.38 14.60 -19.13
C ARG A 150 -11.30 15.45 -18.44
N ALA A 151 -11.71 16.39 -17.59
CA ALA A 151 -10.79 17.27 -16.87
C ALA A 151 -9.81 16.47 -16.00
N VAL A 152 -10.31 15.46 -15.30
CA VAL A 152 -9.49 14.53 -14.48
C VAL A 152 -8.50 13.73 -15.33
N LYS A 153 -8.90 13.27 -16.51
CA LYS A 153 -8.00 12.54 -17.41
C LYS A 153 -6.88 13.43 -17.94
N GLU A 154 -7.19 14.68 -18.29
CA GLU A 154 -6.25 15.61 -18.89
C GLU A 154 -5.29 16.23 -17.87
N HIS A 155 -5.76 16.57 -16.67
CA HIS A 155 -5.00 17.38 -15.71
C HIS A 155 -4.50 16.63 -14.47
N ALA A 156 -4.94 15.39 -14.26
CA ALA A 156 -4.51 14.51 -13.18
C ALA A 156 -4.10 13.12 -13.70
N SER A 157 -3.38 13.08 -14.82
CA SER A 157 -2.69 11.88 -15.30
C SER A 157 -1.34 11.75 -14.60
N HIS A 158 -1.01 10.54 -14.15
CA HIS A 158 0.25 10.25 -13.48
C HIS A 158 0.56 8.76 -13.60
N ASP A 159 1.79 8.43 -13.99
CA ASP A 159 2.19 7.05 -14.31
C ASP A 159 2.01 6.09 -13.12
N LEU A 160 2.40 6.52 -11.91
CA LEU A 160 2.22 5.70 -10.68
C LEU A 160 0.76 5.29 -10.47
N TRP A 161 -0.17 6.23 -10.63
CA TRP A 161 -1.58 5.97 -10.39
C TRP A 161 -2.21 5.16 -11.53
N GLY A 162 -1.71 5.30 -12.75
CA GLY A 162 -2.04 4.43 -13.87
C GLY A 162 -1.65 2.98 -13.59
N ASP A 163 -0.42 2.75 -13.14
CA ASP A 163 0.06 1.41 -12.79
C ASP A 163 -0.73 0.81 -11.62
N ILE A 164 -0.91 1.57 -10.54
CA ILE A 164 -1.71 1.13 -9.37
C ILE A 164 -3.15 0.78 -9.80
N SER A 165 -3.74 1.52 -10.74
CA SER A 165 -5.08 1.21 -11.29
C SER A 165 -5.14 -0.20 -11.88
N GLN A 166 -4.15 -0.58 -12.69
CA GLN A 166 -4.09 -1.91 -13.32
C GLN A 166 -3.90 -3.02 -12.28
N LEU A 167 -3.06 -2.77 -11.28
CA LEU A 167 -2.83 -3.72 -10.18
C LEU A 167 -4.09 -3.88 -9.33
N ARG A 168 -4.78 -2.79 -8.98
CA ARG A 168 -6.06 -2.84 -8.28
C ARG A 168 -7.09 -3.64 -9.06
N ARG A 169 -7.22 -3.40 -10.37
CA ARG A 169 -8.15 -4.18 -11.22
C ARG A 169 -7.86 -5.67 -11.13
N SER A 170 -6.59 -6.05 -11.20
CA SER A 170 -6.13 -7.43 -11.04
C SER A 170 -6.52 -8.02 -9.67
N ILE A 171 -6.33 -7.25 -8.59
CA ILE A 171 -6.67 -7.64 -7.22
C ILE A 171 -8.19 -7.82 -7.05
N VAL A 172 -8.96 -6.78 -7.36
CA VAL A 172 -10.39 -6.70 -7.03
C VAL A 172 -11.24 -7.55 -7.97
N HIS A 173 -10.93 -7.57 -9.28
CA HIS A 173 -11.78 -8.19 -10.29
C HIS A 173 -11.25 -9.52 -10.84
N HIS A 174 -9.96 -9.81 -10.62
CA HIS A 174 -9.31 -11.03 -11.15
C HIS A 174 -8.68 -11.87 -10.04
N ARG A 175 -9.23 -11.80 -8.82
CA ARG A 175 -8.83 -12.64 -7.66
C ARG A 175 -7.33 -12.57 -7.34
N GLY A 176 -6.71 -11.40 -7.55
CA GLY A 176 -5.27 -11.24 -7.31
C GLY A 176 -4.39 -11.78 -8.43
N PHE A 177 -4.90 -12.05 -9.63
CA PHE A 177 -4.09 -12.44 -10.79
C PHE A 177 -3.97 -11.30 -11.80
N ALA A 178 -2.76 -11.10 -12.28
CA ALA A 178 -2.38 -10.03 -13.19
C ALA A 178 -3.08 -10.16 -14.55
N VAL A 179 -3.77 -9.09 -14.97
CA VAL A 179 -4.40 -9.00 -16.30
C VAL A 179 -3.39 -8.64 -17.39
N SER A 180 -3.76 -8.73 -18.67
CA SER A 180 -2.84 -8.42 -19.77
C SER A 180 -2.37 -6.96 -19.75
N GLU A 181 -3.19 -6.05 -19.25
CA GLU A 181 -2.91 -4.62 -19.16
C GLU A 181 -1.76 -4.27 -18.19
N VAL A 182 -1.32 -5.18 -17.31
CA VAL A 182 -0.14 -4.94 -16.46
C VAL A 182 1.14 -4.76 -17.27
N THR A 183 1.18 -5.27 -18.49
CA THR A 183 2.30 -5.06 -19.44
C THR A 183 2.46 -3.61 -19.86
N GLN A 184 1.41 -2.79 -19.67
CA GLN A 184 1.41 -1.36 -19.98
C GLN A 184 1.91 -0.50 -18.80
N CYS A 185 2.17 -1.11 -17.63
CA CYS A 185 2.69 -0.39 -16.46
C CYS A 185 4.07 0.21 -16.77
N ARG A 186 4.26 1.48 -16.40
CA ARG A 186 5.46 2.26 -16.71
C ARG A 186 6.53 2.18 -15.64
N LEU A 187 6.12 2.18 -14.37
CA LEU A 187 6.96 2.17 -13.18
C LEU A 187 6.97 0.79 -12.49
N ILE A 188 5.81 0.16 -12.34
CA ILE A 188 5.64 -1.10 -11.61
C ILE A 188 5.59 -2.28 -12.61
N LYS A 189 6.76 -2.79 -12.99
CA LYS A 189 6.92 -3.85 -14.00
C LYS A 189 7.15 -5.25 -13.42
N TRP A 190 6.63 -5.52 -12.21
CA TRP A 190 6.97 -6.74 -11.46
C TRP A 190 6.21 -8.00 -11.90
N PHE A 191 5.14 -7.84 -12.66
CA PHE A 191 4.18 -8.91 -12.95
C PHE A 191 4.00 -9.08 -14.45
N GLN A 192 3.87 -10.32 -14.88
CA GLN A 192 3.41 -10.73 -16.20
C GLN A 192 1.95 -11.19 -16.14
N PRO A 193 1.22 -11.20 -17.27
CA PRO A 193 -0.16 -11.69 -17.30
C PRO A 193 -0.25 -13.12 -16.75
N GLY A 194 -1.19 -13.34 -15.83
CA GLY A 194 -1.37 -14.61 -15.12
C GLY A 194 -0.58 -14.76 -13.82
N ASP A 195 0.38 -13.87 -13.54
CA ASP A 195 1.09 -13.89 -12.27
C ASP A 195 0.16 -13.53 -11.10
N SER A 196 0.39 -14.14 -9.94
CA SER A 196 -0.22 -13.63 -8.71
C SER A 196 0.36 -12.27 -8.36
N ILE A 197 -0.49 -11.31 -8.01
CA ILE A 197 -0.14 -9.99 -7.49
C ILE A 197 0.33 -10.14 -6.03
N ALA A 198 1.49 -10.77 -5.85
CA ALA A 198 2.12 -10.99 -4.57
C ALA A 198 2.94 -9.75 -4.16
N LEU A 199 2.39 -8.91 -3.30
CA LEU A 199 3.07 -7.72 -2.75
C LEU A 199 3.83 -8.07 -1.47
N ASN A 200 4.97 -8.73 -1.63
CA ASN A 200 5.89 -9.04 -0.53
C ASN A 200 6.52 -7.76 0.08
N PRO A 201 7.25 -7.85 1.21
CA PRO A 201 7.87 -6.70 1.87
C PRO A 201 8.72 -5.80 0.97
N ASP A 202 9.51 -6.38 0.07
CA ASP A 202 10.36 -5.61 -0.84
C ASP A 202 9.55 -4.82 -1.86
N ARG A 203 8.51 -5.44 -2.43
CA ARG A 203 7.57 -4.78 -3.35
C ARG A 203 6.78 -3.69 -2.63
N MET A 204 6.33 -3.96 -1.40
CA MET A 204 5.62 -2.96 -0.58
C MET A 204 6.51 -1.78 -0.19
N ARG A 205 7.77 -2.02 0.18
CA ARG A 205 8.75 -0.96 0.40
C ARG A 205 8.90 -0.09 -0.85
N THR A 206 9.04 -0.72 -2.02
CA THR A 206 9.19 0.01 -3.29
C THR A 206 7.95 0.84 -3.61
N LEU A 207 6.75 0.31 -3.35
CA LEU A 207 5.49 1.02 -3.49
C LEU A 207 5.42 2.24 -2.56
N PHE A 208 5.76 2.08 -1.27
CA PHE A 208 5.77 3.20 -0.32
C PHE A 208 6.74 4.31 -0.71
N LEU A 209 7.92 3.96 -1.23
CA LEU A 209 8.89 4.94 -1.73
C LEU A 209 8.35 5.69 -2.96
N ALA A 210 7.66 5.00 -3.88
CA ALA A 210 7.03 5.65 -5.02
C ALA A 210 5.90 6.60 -4.59
N LEU A 211 5.08 6.18 -3.62
CA LEU A 211 4.03 7.03 -3.02
C LEU A 211 4.62 8.23 -2.27
N LEU A 212 5.75 8.06 -1.59
CA LEU A 212 6.47 9.15 -0.93
C LEU A 212 7.01 10.16 -1.95
N LYS A 213 7.51 9.68 -3.10
CA LYS A 213 7.92 10.56 -4.19
C LYS A 213 6.73 11.38 -4.70
N PHE A 214 5.59 10.75 -4.96
CA PHE A 214 4.37 11.44 -5.34
C PHE A 214 3.92 12.45 -4.26
N ARG A 215 3.98 12.09 -2.97
CA ARG A 215 3.72 13.03 -1.86
C ARG A 215 4.57 14.27 -1.96
N ASN A 216 5.87 14.12 -2.24
CA ASN A 216 6.78 15.25 -2.37
C ASN A 216 6.49 16.09 -3.61
N GLU A 217 6.03 15.48 -4.70
CA GLU A 217 5.56 16.20 -5.89
C GLU A 217 4.32 17.03 -5.56
N LEU A 218 3.31 16.43 -4.92
CA LEU A 218 2.09 17.13 -4.47
C LEU A 218 2.42 18.27 -3.49
N PHE A 219 3.35 18.06 -2.56
CA PHE A 219 3.81 19.09 -1.64
C PHE A 219 4.49 20.27 -2.36
N LYS A 220 5.21 20.03 -3.47
CA LYS A 220 5.85 21.10 -4.23
C LYS A 220 4.83 22.01 -4.92
N GLU A 221 3.69 21.46 -5.35
CA GLU A 221 2.61 22.20 -6.04
C GLU A 221 1.99 23.31 -5.19
N GLN A 222 2.15 23.27 -3.85
CA GLN A 222 1.68 24.34 -2.97
C GLN A 222 2.50 25.63 -3.09
N PHE A 223 3.67 25.58 -3.74
CA PHE A 223 4.53 26.74 -3.94
C PHE A 223 4.43 27.22 -5.39
N PRO A 224 4.16 28.51 -5.63
CA PRO A 224 4.26 29.07 -6.97
C PRO A 224 5.69 28.91 -7.50
N GLU A 225 5.83 28.62 -8.80
CA GLU A 225 7.11 28.35 -9.47
C GLU A 225 8.23 29.39 -9.17
N PRO A 226 7.95 30.71 -9.07
CA PRO A 226 8.96 31.71 -8.68
C PRO A 226 9.61 31.48 -7.30
N TYR A 227 8.94 30.77 -6.38
CA TYR A 227 9.45 30.48 -5.04
C TYR A 227 10.24 29.17 -4.96
N ILE A 228 10.20 28.32 -6.00
CA ILE A 228 10.89 27.02 -6.04
C ILE A 228 12.33 27.18 -6.58
N GLN A 229 12.64 28.28 -7.26
CA GLN A 229 13.99 28.58 -7.76
C GLN A 229 14.96 28.91 -6.61
N LEU A 230 15.52 27.88 -5.98
CA LEU A 230 16.76 28.03 -5.23
C LEU A 230 17.82 28.55 -6.20
N GLN A 231 18.40 29.71 -5.91
CA GLN A 231 19.57 30.21 -6.63
C GLN A 231 20.64 29.13 -6.61
N ALA A 232 20.84 28.44 -7.73
CA ALA A 232 22.09 27.77 -8.02
C ALA A 232 23.15 28.88 -8.13
N ARG A 233 23.67 29.34 -6.98
CA ARG A 233 24.85 30.19 -6.97
C ARG A 233 25.96 29.35 -7.60
N ALA A 234 26.31 29.73 -8.82
CA ALA A 234 27.55 29.34 -9.46
C ALA A 234 28.68 29.67 -8.47
N ILE A 235 29.27 28.61 -7.90
CA ILE A 235 30.58 28.70 -7.28
C ILE A 235 31.53 28.77 -8.48
N PHE A 236 31.94 29.99 -8.82
CA PHE A 236 33.13 30.26 -9.62
C PHE A 236 34.35 30.27 -8.69
#